data_AF-A0A961PN28-F1
#
_entry.id   AF-A0A961PN28-F1
#
_cell.length_a   1.000
_cell.length_b   1.000
_cell.length_c   1.000
_cell.angle_alpha   90.00
_cell.angle_beta   90.00
_cell.angle_gamma   90.00
#
_symmetry.space_group_name_H-M   'P 1'
#
loop_
_entity.id
_entity.type
_entity.pdbx_description
1 polymer ?
#
loop_
_entity_poly.entity_id
_entity_poly.type
_entity_poly.pdbx_seq_one_letter_code
_entity_poly.pdbx_strand_id
1 'polypeptide(L)'
;MSQSLSQGALALIVACAATLANAQVPLSALSLQARSYESAINWQESNRRPAGLPEVIRIPGHVLVDVRAVFDGPWSDDVERVNVNTRDIHLVLPDGTELSPIGGFQNWGQLQLLSLSFSGRRPRNFPDEDADLHWNGTFRVPKGIATARLVIGGDAASFSGDLTIPGPTAEADAASFATFRPTGVRRFRTVNLQDGRGSEAVTSSITAPAGMVLAEVEIEVTGVAGNQNDGDDRFTWHTHNYRLVDANGQSMGLVGERFMQRLLDSQYNGVDVGASAERTVLWLVPEGLSEARLLFGETEVARVALAGAPITETD
;
A
#
# COMPACT_ATOMS: atom_id res chain seq x y z
N MET A 1 -81.00 -4.17 31.54
CA MET A 1 -80.08 -4.25 32.69
C MET A 1 -79.14 -5.43 32.47
N SER A 2 -77.83 -5.18 32.55
CA SER A 2 -76.64 -6.08 32.71
C SER A 2 -76.53 -7.31 31.80
N GLN A 3 -75.53 -7.41 30.90
CA GLN A 3 -74.15 -7.93 31.13
C GLN A 3 -74.11 -9.38 31.68
N SER A 4 -73.20 -10.29 31.36
CA SER A 4 -72.20 -10.50 30.30
C SER A 4 -71.56 -11.88 30.54
N LEU A 5 -71.30 -12.63 29.47
CA LEU A 5 -70.06 -13.38 29.18
C LEU A 5 -69.18 -13.93 30.33
N SER A 6 -68.90 -15.24 30.29
CA SER A 6 -67.62 -15.79 30.77
C SER A 6 -67.07 -16.80 29.75
N GLN A 7 -66.19 -16.33 28.87
CA GLN A 7 -65.34 -17.18 28.03
C GLN A 7 -63.88 -16.79 28.24
N GLY A 8 -63.07 -17.80 28.54
CA GLY A 8 -61.67 -17.92 28.09
C GLY A 8 -60.67 -16.90 28.63
N ALA A 9 -60.00 -17.24 29.73
CA ALA A 9 -58.69 -16.68 30.04
C ALA A 9 -57.62 -17.36 29.16
N LEU A 10 -57.18 -16.68 28.10
CA LEU A 10 -55.91 -16.94 27.43
C LEU A 10 -54.99 -15.75 27.72
N ALA A 11 -54.08 -15.92 28.68
CA ALA A 11 -53.01 -14.97 28.91
C ALA A 11 -51.96 -15.16 27.81
N LEU A 12 -51.94 -14.25 26.83
CA LEU A 12 -50.83 -14.11 25.89
C LEU A 12 -49.62 -13.55 26.64
N ILE A 13 -48.57 -14.36 26.77
CA ILE A 13 -47.23 -13.87 27.10
C ILE A 13 -46.73 -13.14 25.84
N VAL A 14 -46.78 -11.80 25.86
CA VAL A 14 -46.03 -10.99 24.90
C VAL A 14 -44.57 -11.06 25.33
N ALA A 15 -43.84 -12.01 24.77
CA ALA A 15 -42.39 -11.98 24.80
C ALA A 15 -41.96 -10.78 23.94
N CYS A 16 -41.52 -9.70 24.59
CA CYS A 16 -40.76 -8.65 23.93
C CYS A 16 -39.47 -9.27 23.39
N ALA A 17 -39.52 -9.75 22.15
CA ALA A 17 -38.32 -9.91 21.35
C ALA A 17 -37.83 -8.50 21.02
N ALA A 18 -37.07 -7.89 21.93
CA ALA A 18 -36.17 -6.82 21.57
C ALA A 18 -35.17 -7.45 20.59
N THR A 19 -35.42 -7.28 19.29
CA THR A 19 -34.36 -7.41 18.30
C THR A 19 -33.31 -6.41 18.74
N LEU A 20 -32.16 -6.90 19.22
CA LEU A 20 -30.95 -6.12 19.34
C LEU A 20 -30.71 -5.53 17.95
N ALA A 21 -31.15 -4.30 17.73
CA ALA A 21 -30.56 -3.47 16.70
C ALA A 21 -29.10 -3.42 17.11
N ASN A 22 -28.21 -4.02 16.31
CA ASN A 22 -26.79 -3.78 16.46
C ASN A 22 -26.63 -2.26 16.31
N ALA A 23 -26.47 -1.58 17.44
CA ALA A 23 -26.20 -0.16 17.44
C ALA A 23 -24.89 0.00 16.66
N GLN A 24 -24.94 0.79 15.58
CA GLN A 24 -23.74 1.13 14.83
C GLN A 24 -22.70 1.67 15.80
N VAL A 25 -21.45 1.20 15.70
CA VAL A 25 -20.37 1.71 16.54
C VAL A 25 -20.04 3.15 16.10
N PRO A 26 -20.30 4.19 16.92
CA PRO A 26 -19.92 5.54 16.55
C PRO A 26 -18.39 5.65 16.60
N LEU A 27 -17.77 6.11 15.51
CA LEU A 27 -16.33 6.34 15.45
C LEU A 27 -16.02 7.78 15.86
N SER A 28 -14.94 7.94 16.61
CA SER A 28 -14.39 9.25 16.99
C SER A 28 -13.10 9.50 16.22
N ALA A 29 -13.06 10.53 15.38
CA ALA A 29 -11.84 10.85 14.63
C ALA A 29 -10.83 11.56 15.55
N LEU A 30 -9.64 10.99 15.67
CA LEU A 30 -8.45 11.66 16.21
C LEU A 30 -7.85 12.62 15.19
N SER A 31 -7.90 12.24 13.90
CA SER A 31 -7.52 13.12 12.80
C SER A 31 -8.32 12.84 11.53
N LEU A 32 -8.56 13.89 10.75
CA LEU A 32 -9.16 13.83 9.43
C LEU A 32 -8.46 14.87 8.55
N GLN A 33 -7.75 14.41 7.52
CA GLN A 33 -6.91 15.26 6.67
C GLN A 33 -7.17 14.99 5.19
N ALA A 34 -6.97 16.01 4.36
CA ALA A 34 -7.01 15.90 2.91
C ALA A 34 -5.72 16.42 2.30
N ARG A 35 -5.32 15.78 1.20
CA ARG A 35 -4.38 16.34 0.22
C ARG A 35 -5.04 16.24 -1.14
N SER A 36 -4.67 17.14 -2.05
CA SER A 36 -5.18 17.08 -3.42
C SER A 36 -4.04 17.13 -4.42
N TYR A 37 -4.22 16.45 -5.55
CA TYR A 37 -3.22 16.30 -6.59
C TYR A 37 -3.86 16.50 -7.97
N GLU A 38 -3.16 17.24 -8.84
CA GLU A 38 -3.53 17.35 -10.27
C GLU A 38 -3.30 16.02 -11.02
N SER A 39 -2.31 15.27 -10.58
CA SER A 39 -1.96 13.95 -11.09
C SER A 39 -1.29 13.12 -10.02
N ALA A 40 -1.39 11.80 -10.14
CA ALA A 40 -0.66 10.86 -9.30
C ALA A 40 -0.16 9.68 -10.13
N ILE A 41 0.88 9.01 -9.65
CA ILE A 41 1.44 7.81 -10.29
C ILE A 41 0.73 6.58 -9.72
N ASN A 42 0.15 5.74 -10.57
CA ASN A 42 -0.40 4.45 -10.15
C ASN A 42 0.70 3.39 -10.07
N TRP A 43 0.85 2.80 -8.90
CA TRP A 43 1.82 1.76 -8.57
C TRP A 43 1.21 0.36 -8.57
N GLN A 44 -0.01 0.20 -9.10
CA GLN A 44 -0.62 -1.12 -9.25
C GLN A 44 0.26 -2.07 -10.06
N GLU A 45 0.55 -3.20 -9.43
CA GLU A 45 1.27 -4.31 -10.01
C GLU A 45 0.43 -5.00 -11.10
N SER A 46 1.08 -5.37 -12.21
CA SER A 46 0.49 -6.36 -13.11
C SER A 46 1.59 -7.11 -13.84
N ASN A 47 1.41 -8.42 -14.01
CA ASN A 47 2.31 -9.26 -14.81
C ASN A 47 2.39 -8.86 -16.29
N ARG A 48 1.55 -7.91 -16.73
CA ARG A 48 1.44 -7.42 -18.11
C ARG A 48 2.06 -6.03 -18.29
N ARG A 49 2.54 -5.38 -17.22
CA ARG A 49 3.29 -4.12 -17.29
C ARG A 49 4.77 -4.42 -17.10
N PRO A 50 5.61 -4.17 -18.12
CA PRO A 50 7.06 -4.11 -17.93
C PRO A 50 7.40 -3.17 -16.76
N ALA A 51 8.35 -3.57 -15.92
CA ALA A 51 8.91 -2.71 -14.90
C ALA A 51 9.36 -1.40 -15.57
N GLY A 52 8.78 -0.27 -15.16
CA GLY A 52 9.15 1.05 -15.67
C GLY A 52 8.28 1.72 -16.69
N LEU A 53 7.06 1.26 -16.87
CA LEU A 53 6.00 2.05 -17.48
C LEU A 53 5.09 2.63 -16.40
N PRO A 54 5.35 3.87 -15.95
CA PRO A 54 4.52 4.53 -14.96
C PRO A 54 3.17 4.89 -15.59
N GLU A 55 2.10 4.55 -14.88
CA GLU A 55 0.76 4.99 -15.25
C GLU A 55 0.48 6.29 -14.51
N VAL A 56 0.50 7.41 -15.25
CA VAL A 56 0.18 8.72 -14.69
C VAL A 56 -1.32 8.97 -14.81
N ILE A 57 -1.99 9.08 -13.68
CA ILE A 57 -3.42 9.38 -13.62
C ILE A 57 -3.61 10.89 -13.74
N ARG A 58 -4.41 11.30 -14.72
CA ARG A 58 -4.86 12.68 -14.92
C ARG A 58 -6.34 12.69 -15.23
N ILE A 59 -7.09 13.57 -14.57
CA ILE A 59 -8.54 13.64 -14.75
C ILE A 59 -8.93 15.08 -15.09
N PRO A 60 -9.07 15.43 -16.38
CA PRO A 60 -9.45 16.78 -16.79
C PRO A 60 -10.70 17.29 -16.04
N GLY A 61 -10.63 18.53 -15.57
CA GLY A 61 -11.70 19.18 -14.78
C GLY A 61 -11.84 18.70 -13.33
N HIS A 62 -11.01 17.75 -12.89
CA HIS A 62 -11.04 17.19 -11.53
C HIS A 62 -9.64 17.22 -10.90
N VAL A 63 -9.59 16.95 -9.61
CA VAL A 63 -8.38 16.62 -8.85
C VAL A 63 -8.58 15.29 -8.14
N LEU A 64 -7.47 14.62 -7.83
CA LEU A 64 -7.46 13.48 -6.91
C LEU A 64 -7.39 14.03 -5.50
N VAL A 65 -8.29 13.62 -4.61
CA VAL A 65 -8.29 14.01 -3.20
C VAL A 65 -8.00 12.78 -2.35
N ASP A 66 -6.81 12.72 -1.74
CA ASP A 66 -6.41 11.72 -0.76
C ASP A 66 -6.92 12.15 0.62
N VAL A 67 -7.85 11.40 1.17
CA VAL A 67 -8.43 11.60 2.49
C VAL A 67 -7.83 10.55 3.42
N ARG A 68 -7.36 11.00 4.58
CA ARG A 68 -6.80 10.14 5.63
C ARG A 68 -7.53 10.40 6.93
N ALA A 69 -7.98 9.34 7.58
CA ALA A 69 -8.65 9.39 8.86
C ALA A 69 -7.96 8.43 9.83
N VAL A 70 -7.74 8.91 11.05
CA VAL A 70 -7.36 8.10 12.20
C VAL A 70 -8.50 8.21 13.19
N PHE A 71 -9.09 7.07 13.55
CA PHE A 71 -10.13 7.01 14.56
C PHE A 71 -9.58 6.37 15.83
N ASP A 72 -10.04 6.90 16.95
CA ASP A 72 -9.86 6.31 18.26
C ASP A 72 -10.48 4.91 18.27
N GLY A 73 -9.75 3.93 18.81
CA GLY A 73 -10.21 2.56 18.90
C GLY A 73 -11.48 2.47 19.76
N PRO A 74 -12.66 2.09 19.23
CA PRO A 74 -13.90 2.10 20.00
C PRO A 74 -14.02 0.87 20.90
N TRP A 75 -12.90 0.38 21.43
CA TRP A 75 -12.79 -0.90 22.09
C TRP A 75 -13.49 -0.91 23.43
N SER A 76 -14.26 -1.96 23.67
CA SER A 76 -14.95 -2.20 24.93
C SER A 76 -15.19 -3.70 25.09
N ASP A 77 -15.84 -4.11 26.19
CA ASP A 77 -16.26 -5.50 26.36
C ASP A 77 -17.25 -5.98 25.29
N ASP A 78 -17.99 -5.05 24.70
CA ASP A 78 -18.99 -5.32 23.65
C ASP A 78 -18.44 -5.11 22.22
N VAL A 79 -17.36 -4.34 22.07
CA VAL A 79 -16.76 -4.00 20.78
C VAL A 79 -15.36 -4.61 20.67
N GLU A 80 -15.30 -5.82 20.13
CA GLU A 80 -14.03 -6.51 19.86
C GLU A 80 -13.46 -6.19 18.47
N ARG A 81 -14.31 -5.87 17.50
CA ARG A 81 -13.91 -5.72 16.11
C ARG A 81 -14.76 -4.68 15.40
N VAL A 82 -14.12 -3.87 14.58
CA VAL A 82 -14.76 -2.98 13.59
C VAL A 82 -14.35 -3.44 12.20
N ASN A 83 -15.31 -3.49 11.28
CA ASN A 83 -15.06 -3.78 9.87
C ASN A 83 -16.02 -2.94 9.01
N VAL A 84 -15.45 -2.04 8.21
CA VAL A 84 -16.21 -1.13 7.35
C VAL A 84 -15.83 -1.42 5.91
N ASN A 85 -16.83 -1.72 5.08
CA ASN A 85 -16.60 -1.95 3.67
C ASN A 85 -16.47 -0.63 2.93
N THR A 86 -15.64 -0.63 1.88
CA THR A 86 -15.47 0.52 0.99
C THR A 86 -16.79 1.12 0.49
N ARG A 87 -17.78 0.28 0.17
CA ARG A 87 -19.09 0.72 -0.36
C ARG A 87 -19.89 1.58 0.62
N ASP A 88 -19.56 1.51 1.91
CA ASP A 88 -20.26 2.21 2.98
C ASP A 88 -19.52 3.53 3.33
N ILE A 89 -18.50 3.89 2.56
CA ILE A 89 -17.66 5.09 2.75
C ILE A 89 -17.85 6.03 1.56
N HIS A 90 -18.23 7.28 1.86
CA HIS A 90 -18.53 8.30 0.86
C HIS A 90 -17.89 9.64 1.21
N LEU A 91 -17.52 10.37 0.17
CA LEU A 91 -17.24 11.80 0.27
C LEU A 91 -18.44 12.57 -0.28
N VAL A 92 -19.14 13.29 0.58
CA VAL A 92 -20.32 14.09 0.23
C VAL A 92 -19.89 15.51 -0.09
N LEU A 93 -20.17 15.96 -1.31
CA LEU A 93 -19.86 17.31 -1.77
C LEU A 93 -20.92 18.33 -1.27
N PRO A 94 -20.65 19.65 -1.34
CA PRO A 94 -21.59 20.68 -0.87
C PRO A 94 -22.95 20.68 -1.58
N ASP A 95 -23.02 20.15 -2.81
CA ASP A 95 -24.25 20.00 -3.58
C ASP A 95 -25.05 18.73 -3.24
N GLY A 96 -24.56 17.92 -2.29
CA GLY A 96 -25.15 16.64 -1.89
C GLY A 96 -24.71 15.45 -2.74
N THR A 97 -23.85 15.64 -3.74
CA THR A 97 -23.30 14.54 -4.53
C THR A 97 -22.43 13.63 -3.65
N GLU A 98 -22.70 12.33 -3.68
CA GLU A 98 -21.90 11.33 -2.99
C GLU A 98 -20.88 10.71 -3.95
N LEU A 99 -19.61 10.73 -3.54
CA LEU A 99 -18.51 10.11 -4.27
C LEU A 99 -18.02 8.88 -3.52
N SER A 100 -17.87 7.77 -4.23
CA SER A 100 -17.15 6.61 -3.72
C SER A 100 -15.64 6.78 -3.90
N PRO A 101 -14.83 6.19 -2.99
CA PRO A 101 -13.39 6.15 -3.20
C PRO A 101 -13.08 5.34 -4.46
N ILE A 102 -11.98 5.69 -5.13
CA ILE A 102 -11.47 5.05 -6.35
C ILE A 102 -10.11 4.38 -6.15
N GLY A 103 -9.45 4.65 -5.02
CA GLY A 103 -8.12 4.13 -4.71
C GLY A 103 -7.67 4.50 -3.31
N GLY A 104 -6.37 4.35 -3.06
CA GLY A 104 -5.71 4.73 -1.81
C GLY A 104 -4.20 4.60 -1.91
N PHE A 105 -3.52 5.23 -0.96
CA PHE A 105 -2.08 5.14 -0.74
C PHE A 105 -1.81 4.18 0.42
N GLN A 106 -1.48 2.92 0.13
CA GLN A 106 -0.97 2.03 1.19
C GLN A 106 0.35 2.58 1.73
N ASN A 107 1.23 2.96 0.80
CA ASN A 107 2.45 3.69 1.08
C ASN A 107 2.39 5.10 0.49
N TRP A 108 2.97 6.07 1.18
CA TRP A 108 3.12 7.45 0.70
C TRP A 108 3.87 7.49 -0.64
N GLY A 109 3.34 8.28 -1.58
CA GLY A 109 3.88 8.39 -2.95
C GLY A 109 3.60 7.18 -3.84
N GLN A 110 2.82 6.20 -3.35
CA GLN A 110 2.48 4.98 -4.08
C GLN A 110 0.96 4.77 -4.17
N LEU A 111 0.28 5.55 -5.03
CA LEU A 111 -1.16 5.38 -5.24
C LEU A 111 -1.47 4.01 -5.85
N GLN A 112 -2.52 3.36 -5.34
CA GLN A 112 -3.15 2.22 -5.97
C GLN A 112 -4.62 2.54 -6.26
N LEU A 113 -5.10 2.24 -7.47
CA LEU A 113 -6.53 2.33 -7.84
C LEU A 113 -7.36 1.15 -7.32
N LEU A 114 -7.15 0.82 -6.06
CA LEU A 114 -7.92 -0.16 -5.32
C LEU A 114 -8.33 0.50 -4.00
N SER A 115 -9.63 0.72 -3.85
CA SER A 115 -10.15 1.27 -2.61
C SER A 115 -10.11 0.22 -1.51
N LEU A 116 -9.69 0.66 -0.32
CA LEU A 116 -9.47 -0.21 0.81
C LEU A 116 -10.63 -0.06 1.79
N SER A 117 -11.26 -1.20 2.10
CA SER A 117 -12.02 -1.36 3.34
C SER A 117 -11.05 -1.25 4.51
N PHE A 118 -11.54 -0.89 5.70
CA PHE A 118 -10.71 -0.95 6.90
C PHE A 118 -11.34 -1.83 7.96
N SER A 119 -10.48 -2.47 8.73
CA SER A 119 -10.89 -3.26 9.88
C SER A 119 -9.84 -3.17 10.96
N GLY A 120 -10.27 -3.15 12.20
CA GLY A 120 -9.38 -3.29 13.35
C GLY A 120 -10.02 -4.16 14.41
N ARG A 121 -9.18 -4.60 15.33
CA ARG A 121 -9.58 -5.45 16.44
C ARG A 121 -9.01 -4.88 17.72
N ARG A 122 -9.79 -5.00 18.78
CA ARG A 122 -9.36 -4.74 20.15
C ARG A 122 -8.03 -5.48 20.44
N PRO A 123 -7.03 -4.78 20.99
CA PRO A 123 -5.78 -5.40 21.42
C PRO A 123 -6.02 -6.56 22.39
N ARG A 124 -5.11 -7.52 22.40
CA ARG A 124 -5.22 -8.69 23.29
C ARG A 124 -5.17 -8.30 24.77
N ASN A 125 -4.40 -7.26 25.10
CA ASN A 125 -4.15 -6.81 26.47
C ASN A 125 -5.03 -5.59 26.85
N PHE A 126 -6.14 -5.34 26.16
CA PHE A 126 -7.07 -4.28 26.52
C PHE A 126 -7.57 -4.45 27.98
N PRO A 127 -7.64 -3.37 28.79
CA PRO A 127 -7.47 -1.95 28.42
C PRO A 127 -6.04 -1.39 28.57
N ASP A 128 -5.05 -2.22 28.89
CA ASP A 128 -3.67 -1.75 29.06
C ASP A 128 -3.01 -1.34 27.74
N GLU A 129 -3.52 -1.88 26.63
CA GLU A 129 -3.16 -1.50 25.26
C GLU A 129 -4.38 -0.95 24.53
N ASP A 130 -4.14 0.04 23.68
CA ASP A 130 -5.11 0.62 22.77
C ASP A 130 -4.58 0.58 21.33
N ALA A 131 -5.47 0.52 20.35
CA ALA A 131 -5.11 0.48 18.94
C ALA A 131 -6.05 1.34 18.11
N ASP A 132 -5.49 2.30 17.40
CA ASP A 132 -6.22 3.18 16.51
C ASP A 132 -6.68 2.48 15.22
N LEU A 133 -7.70 3.05 14.59
CA LEU A 133 -8.20 2.63 13.29
C LEU A 133 -7.73 3.60 12.22
N HIS A 134 -6.95 3.09 11.27
CA HIS A 134 -6.42 3.88 10.16
C HIS A 134 -7.21 3.59 8.89
N TRP A 135 -7.64 4.64 8.20
CA TRP A 135 -8.24 4.54 6.88
C TRP A 135 -7.73 5.64 5.97
N ASN A 136 -7.55 5.29 4.70
CA ASN A 136 -7.34 6.27 3.66
C ASN A 136 -8.05 5.90 2.36
N GLY A 137 -8.44 6.93 1.62
CA GLY A 137 -9.16 6.79 0.37
C GLY A 137 -8.90 7.96 -0.56
N THR A 138 -8.72 7.67 -1.84
CA THR A 138 -8.60 8.67 -2.90
C THR A 138 -9.92 8.82 -3.64
N PHE A 139 -10.36 10.06 -3.83
CA PHE A 139 -11.59 10.42 -4.53
C PHE A 139 -11.29 11.26 -5.76
N ARG A 140 -12.15 11.17 -6.77
CA ARG A 140 -12.15 12.11 -7.90
C ARG A 140 -13.11 13.26 -7.59
N VAL A 141 -12.57 14.46 -7.34
CA VAL A 141 -13.38 15.62 -6.95
C VAL A 141 -13.31 16.71 -8.04
N PRO A 142 -14.43 17.33 -8.45
CA PRO A 142 -14.40 18.45 -9.38
C PRO A 142 -13.52 19.60 -8.87
N LYS A 143 -12.81 20.27 -9.78
CA LYS A 143 -12.00 21.45 -9.41
C LYS A 143 -12.88 22.55 -8.83
N GLY A 144 -12.34 23.25 -7.82
CA GLY A 144 -13.02 24.39 -7.17
C GLY A 144 -13.86 24.01 -5.94
N ILE A 145 -14.01 22.71 -5.63
CA ILE A 145 -14.60 22.29 -4.36
C ILE A 145 -13.55 22.41 -3.24
N ALA A 146 -13.84 23.25 -2.25
CA ALA A 146 -12.94 23.52 -1.13
C ALA A 146 -13.34 22.79 0.17
N THR A 147 -14.54 22.25 0.24
CA THR A 147 -15.04 21.51 1.40
C THR A 147 -15.83 20.30 0.97
N ALA A 148 -15.80 19.26 1.79
CA ALA A 148 -16.62 18.06 1.64
C ALA A 148 -16.84 17.44 3.02
N ARG A 149 -17.66 16.40 3.08
CA ARG A 149 -17.91 15.64 4.31
C ARG A 149 -17.58 14.18 4.08
N LEU A 150 -16.67 13.62 4.88
CA LEU A 150 -16.45 12.19 4.91
C LEU A 150 -17.57 11.55 5.72
N VAL A 151 -18.27 10.59 5.11
CA VAL A 151 -19.33 9.82 5.75
C VAL A 151 -18.94 8.34 5.73
N ILE A 152 -19.01 7.71 6.89
CA ILE A 152 -18.95 6.26 7.03
C ILE A 152 -20.31 5.81 7.55
N GLY A 153 -20.98 4.95 6.79
CA GLY A 153 -22.28 4.39 7.15
C GLY A 153 -22.26 2.86 7.17
N GLY A 154 -23.46 2.27 7.12
CA GLY A 154 -23.65 0.82 7.17
C GLY A 154 -23.88 0.28 8.58
N ASP A 155 -24.11 -1.03 8.71
CA ASP A 155 -24.57 -1.61 9.99
C ASP A 155 -23.46 -1.72 11.05
N ALA A 156 -22.19 -1.61 10.65
CA ALA A 156 -21.04 -1.88 11.51
C ALA A 156 -20.56 -0.65 12.30
N ALA A 157 -20.48 0.51 11.65
CA ALA A 157 -19.95 1.73 12.26
C ALA A 157 -20.57 2.97 11.63
N SER A 158 -20.49 4.11 12.33
CA SER A 158 -20.96 5.40 11.83
C SER A 158 -19.96 6.52 12.10
N PHE A 159 -19.77 7.38 11.11
CA PHE A 159 -18.98 8.60 11.22
C PHE A 159 -19.46 9.66 10.22
N SER A 160 -19.38 10.93 10.61
CA SER A 160 -19.59 12.06 9.72
C SER A 160 -18.69 13.22 10.15
N GLY A 161 -17.73 13.58 9.30
CA GLY A 161 -16.77 14.66 9.58
C GLY A 161 -16.62 15.60 8.40
N ASP A 162 -16.66 16.91 8.67
CA ASP A 162 -16.37 17.92 7.66
C ASP A 162 -14.86 17.98 7.38
N LEU A 163 -14.50 18.22 6.12
CA LEU A 163 -13.14 18.18 5.62
C LEU A 163 -12.90 19.38 4.69
N THR A 164 -11.77 20.05 4.89
CA THR A 164 -11.27 21.07 3.96
C THR A 164 -10.41 20.42 2.90
N ILE A 165 -10.69 20.70 1.63
CA ILE A 165 -9.91 20.23 0.49
C ILE A 165 -8.92 21.33 0.10
N PRO A 166 -7.60 21.13 0.29
CA PRO A 166 -6.61 22.13 -0.09
C PRO A 166 -6.50 22.24 -1.62
N GLY A 167 -5.84 23.30 -2.08
CA GLY A 167 -5.41 23.40 -3.48
C GLY A 167 -4.39 22.31 -3.83
N PRO A 168 -4.33 21.87 -5.10
CA PRO A 168 -3.53 20.72 -5.47
C PRO A 168 -2.04 20.98 -5.36
N THR A 169 -1.32 19.99 -4.85
CA THR A 169 0.14 19.97 -4.75
C THR A 169 0.71 18.86 -5.64
N ALA A 170 2.04 18.84 -5.77
CA ALA A 170 2.72 17.66 -6.28
C ALA A 170 2.54 16.50 -5.30
N GLU A 171 2.47 15.28 -5.85
CA GLU A 171 2.57 14.05 -5.07
C GLU A 171 3.95 13.98 -4.41
N ALA A 172 4.02 13.40 -3.21
CA ALA A 172 5.31 13.11 -2.60
C ALA A 172 6.04 12.04 -3.43
N ASP A 173 7.32 12.26 -3.68
CA ASP A 173 8.15 11.25 -4.34
C ASP A 173 8.39 10.08 -3.38
N ALA A 174 7.99 8.86 -3.78
CA ALA A 174 8.19 7.65 -2.98
C ALA A 174 9.68 7.41 -2.65
N ALA A 175 10.60 7.85 -3.51
CA ALA A 175 12.03 7.73 -3.26
C ALA A 175 12.53 8.67 -2.14
N SER A 176 11.78 9.72 -1.79
CA SER A 176 12.20 10.69 -0.78
C SER A 176 12.19 10.15 0.66
N PHE A 177 11.57 9.00 0.89
CA PHE A 177 11.44 8.37 2.21
C PHE A 177 12.65 7.50 2.59
N ALA A 178 13.58 7.27 1.66
CA ALA A 178 14.78 6.48 1.90
C ALA A 178 15.98 6.99 1.08
N THR A 179 17.17 6.53 1.46
CA THR A 179 18.36 6.64 0.61
C THR A 179 18.76 5.25 0.12
N PHE A 180 19.31 5.21 -1.08
CA PHE A 180 19.65 3.97 -1.77
C PHE A 180 21.09 4.02 -2.22
N ARG A 181 21.89 3.04 -1.81
CA ARG A 181 23.31 2.99 -2.15
C ARG A 181 23.66 1.62 -2.70
N PRO A 182 24.03 1.50 -3.98
CA PRO A 182 24.66 0.30 -4.51
C PRO A 182 25.99 0.06 -3.78
N THR A 183 26.13 -1.07 -3.10
CA THR A 183 27.31 -1.45 -2.31
C THR A 183 28.17 -2.49 -3.02
N GLY A 184 27.57 -3.31 -3.88
CA GLY A 184 28.25 -4.39 -4.59
C GLY A 184 27.62 -4.69 -5.94
N VAL A 185 28.45 -5.15 -6.89
CA VAL A 185 28.00 -5.66 -8.18
C VAL A 185 28.74 -6.95 -8.50
N ARG A 186 28.00 -7.99 -8.87
CA ARG A 186 28.49 -9.26 -9.40
C ARG A 186 27.85 -9.52 -10.75
N ARG A 187 28.58 -10.13 -11.68
CA ARG A 187 28.08 -10.42 -13.03
C ARG A 187 28.44 -11.85 -13.41
N PHE A 188 27.45 -12.61 -13.85
CA PHE A 188 27.63 -14.01 -14.22
C PHE A 188 26.68 -14.45 -15.32
N ARG A 189 27.01 -15.53 -16.04
CA ARG A 189 26.14 -16.10 -17.08
C ARG A 189 25.03 -16.96 -16.49
N THR A 190 25.29 -17.66 -15.39
CA THR A 190 24.33 -18.55 -14.74
C THR A 190 24.28 -18.30 -13.23
N VAL A 191 23.07 -18.18 -12.68
CA VAL A 191 22.83 -18.24 -11.23
C VAL A 191 22.32 -19.63 -10.86
N ASN A 192 22.88 -20.21 -9.80
CA ASN A 192 22.37 -21.42 -9.19
C ASN A 192 21.44 -21.08 -8.01
N LEU A 193 20.30 -21.76 -7.95
CA LEU A 193 19.24 -21.55 -6.97
C LEU A 193 18.90 -22.88 -6.28
N GLN A 194 18.41 -22.81 -5.05
CA GLN A 194 18.07 -23.97 -4.24
C GLN A 194 16.76 -23.75 -3.46
N ASP A 195 15.74 -24.56 -3.73
CA ASP A 195 14.51 -24.65 -2.95
C ASP A 195 14.66 -25.66 -1.81
N GLY A 196 14.22 -25.34 -0.60
CA GLY A 196 14.19 -26.26 0.53
C GLY A 196 15.43 -26.16 1.40
N ARG A 197 15.64 -27.16 2.26
CA ARG A 197 16.77 -27.20 3.20
C ARG A 197 17.37 -28.60 3.23
N GLY A 198 18.69 -28.67 3.41
CA GLY A 198 19.39 -29.94 3.59
C GLY A 198 19.44 -30.81 2.34
N SER A 199 19.44 -32.12 2.51
CA SER A 199 19.63 -33.10 1.43
C SER A 199 18.46 -33.22 0.46
N GLU A 200 17.29 -32.67 0.79
CA GLU A 200 16.08 -32.70 -0.06
C GLU A 200 15.92 -31.44 -0.92
N ALA A 201 16.88 -30.52 -0.82
CA ALA A 201 16.75 -29.24 -1.48
C ALA A 201 16.89 -29.39 -3.01
N VAL A 202 15.96 -28.80 -3.74
CA VAL A 202 15.86 -28.87 -5.20
C VAL A 202 16.72 -27.78 -5.82
N THR A 203 17.75 -28.18 -6.54
CA THR A 203 18.62 -27.26 -7.28
C THR A 203 18.00 -26.88 -8.62
N SER A 204 18.07 -25.60 -8.96
CA SER A 204 17.66 -25.04 -10.26
C SER A 204 18.66 -23.97 -10.69
N SER A 205 18.55 -23.50 -11.92
CA SER A 205 19.42 -22.42 -12.42
C SER A 205 18.69 -21.52 -13.41
N ILE A 206 19.19 -20.29 -13.52
CA ILE A 206 18.78 -19.34 -14.55
C ILE A 206 20.04 -18.96 -15.33
N THR A 207 19.99 -19.10 -16.65
CA THR A 207 21.10 -18.76 -17.55
C THR A 207 20.70 -17.59 -18.44
N ALA A 208 21.55 -16.57 -18.51
CA ALA A 208 21.36 -15.44 -19.41
C ALA A 208 21.46 -15.89 -20.88
N PRO A 209 20.61 -15.37 -21.77
CA PRO A 209 20.77 -15.58 -23.21
C PRO A 209 22.07 -14.96 -23.73
N ALA A 210 22.52 -15.41 -24.90
CA ALA A 210 23.74 -14.91 -25.54
C ALA A 210 23.73 -13.38 -25.72
N GLY A 211 24.84 -12.73 -25.39
CA GLY A 211 25.00 -11.27 -25.43
C GLY A 211 24.47 -10.54 -24.19
N MET A 212 23.88 -11.28 -23.24
CA MET A 212 23.43 -10.78 -21.95
C MET A 212 24.15 -11.48 -20.79
N VAL A 213 24.13 -10.86 -19.62
CA VAL A 213 24.57 -11.43 -18.34
C VAL A 213 23.58 -11.09 -17.25
N LEU A 214 23.59 -11.89 -16.19
CA LEU A 214 22.91 -11.57 -14.95
C LEU A 214 23.81 -10.64 -14.14
N ALA A 215 23.32 -9.44 -13.82
CA ALA A 215 23.95 -8.48 -12.94
C ALA A 215 23.22 -8.48 -11.60
N GLU A 216 23.92 -8.96 -10.58
CA GLU A 216 23.49 -8.94 -9.19
C GLU A 216 24.01 -7.65 -8.55
N VAL A 217 23.11 -6.80 -8.08
CA VAL A 217 23.45 -5.55 -7.42
C VAL A 217 22.98 -5.63 -5.97
N GLU A 218 23.91 -5.41 -5.06
CA GLU A 218 23.63 -5.21 -3.66
C GLU A 218 23.32 -3.73 -3.42
N ILE A 219 22.19 -3.47 -2.78
CA ILE A 219 21.64 -2.14 -2.53
C ILE A 219 21.38 -2.04 -1.03
N GLU A 220 22.09 -1.14 -0.38
CA GLU A 220 21.76 -0.71 0.97
C GLU A 220 20.64 0.34 0.90
N VAL A 221 19.58 0.10 1.67
CA VAL A 221 18.41 0.98 1.79
C VAL A 221 18.37 1.50 3.21
N THR A 222 18.42 2.82 3.38
CA THR A 222 18.34 3.46 4.71
C THR A 222 17.07 4.28 4.80
N GLY A 223 16.23 3.98 5.80
CA GLY A 223 14.97 4.70 6.03
C GLY A 223 15.24 6.12 6.52
N VAL A 224 14.69 7.12 5.82
CA VAL A 224 14.77 8.54 6.21
C VAL A 224 13.48 9.01 6.87
N ALA A 225 12.34 8.50 6.40
CA ALA A 225 11.02 8.76 6.96
C ALA A 225 10.09 7.55 6.74
N GLY A 226 9.07 7.41 7.60
CA GLY A 226 8.04 6.40 7.43
C GLY A 226 7.17 6.68 6.21
N ASN A 227 6.89 5.66 5.39
CA ASN A 227 5.99 5.79 4.25
C ASN A 227 4.69 4.99 4.44
N GLN A 228 4.43 4.38 5.59
CA GLN A 228 3.18 3.67 5.83
C GLN A 228 2.01 4.63 6.15
N ASN A 229 0.78 4.21 5.84
CA ASN A 229 -0.43 4.98 6.09
C ASN A 229 -0.95 4.88 7.54
N ASP A 230 -0.55 3.83 8.26
CA ASP A 230 -0.87 3.56 9.66
C ASP A 230 0.00 4.36 10.64
N GLY A 231 0.99 5.11 10.14
CA GLY A 231 1.83 5.96 10.97
C GLY A 231 3.05 5.24 11.57
N ASP A 232 3.30 3.99 11.20
CA ASP A 232 4.54 3.31 11.55
C ASP A 232 5.77 4.07 11.01
N ASP A 233 6.78 4.26 11.87
CA ASP A 233 8.08 4.86 11.54
C ASP A 233 8.97 3.87 10.76
N ARG A 234 8.44 3.37 9.65
CA ARG A 234 9.09 2.40 8.78
C ARG A 234 8.95 2.78 7.32
N PHE A 235 10.06 2.69 6.58
CA PHE A 235 10.03 2.72 5.12
C PHE A 235 9.82 1.30 4.61
N THR A 236 8.78 1.08 3.81
CA THR A 236 8.44 -0.20 3.20
C THR A 236 8.40 -0.09 1.69
N TRP A 237 8.79 -1.17 1.01
CA TRP A 237 8.84 -1.21 -0.46
C TRP A 237 8.75 -2.63 -0.97
N HIS A 238 8.55 -2.76 -2.27
CA HIS A 238 8.66 -4.02 -2.99
C HIS A 238 9.86 -4.01 -3.93
N THR A 239 10.47 -5.18 -4.18
CA THR A 239 11.60 -5.31 -5.12
C THR A 239 11.31 -4.69 -6.48
N HIS A 240 10.11 -4.89 -7.02
CA HIS A 240 9.73 -4.39 -8.34
C HIS A 240 9.60 -2.86 -8.41
N ASN A 241 9.71 -2.15 -7.27
CA ASN A 241 9.81 -0.69 -7.25
C ASN A 241 11.15 -0.21 -7.82
N TYR A 242 12.18 -1.07 -7.83
CA TYR A 242 13.46 -0.77 -8.47
C TYR A 242 13.43 -0.95 -9.98
N ARG A 243 14.19 -0.11 -10.67
CA ARG A 243 14.50 -0.26 -12.09
C ARG A 243 15.96 0.01 -12.34
N LEU A 244 16.54 -0.76 -13.24
CA LEU A 244 17.85 -0.49 -13.76
C LEU A 244 17.70 -0.03 -15.21
N VAL A 245 18.21 1.14 -15.55
CA VAL A 245 17.98 1.79 -16.85
C VAL A 245 19.30 2.24 -17.46
N ASP A 246 19.50 2.00 -18.75
CA ASP A 246 20.71 2.42 -19.45
C ASP A 246 20.73 3.93 -19.76
N ALA A 247 21.77 4.38 -20.47
CA ALA A 247 21.92 5.76 -20.90
C ALA A 247 20.84 6.21 -21.91
N ASN A 248 20.25 5.28 -22.67
CA ASN A 248 19.22 5.55 -23.66
C ASN A 248 17.80 5.53 -23.07
N GLY A 249 17.64 5.17 -21.79
CA GLY A 249 16.34 5.05 -21.15
C GLY A 249 15.72 3.66 -21.27
N GLN A 250 16.44 2.66 -21.79
CA GLN A 250 15.97 1.28 -21.86
C GLN A 250 16.03 0.63 -20.47
N SER A 251 14.90 0.08 -20.02
CA SER A 251 14.84 -0.69 -18.76
C SER A 251 15.43 -2.09 -18.95
N MET A 252 16.27 -2.48 -18.00
CA MET A 252 16.84 -3.82 -17.90
C MET A 252 15.81 -4.77 -17.29
N GLY A 253 15.84 -6.04 -17.70
CA GLY A 253 14.87 -7.02 -17.21
C GLY A 253 15.13 -7.33 -15.73
N LEU A 254 14.22 -6.96 -14.84
CA LEU A 254 14.27 -7.42 -13.45
C LEU A 254 14.05 -8.94 -13.43
N VAL A 255 14.95 -9.66 -12.79
CA VAL A 255 14.87 -11.12 -12.64
C VAL A 255 14.30 -11.48 -11.27
N GLY A 256 14.70 -10.75 -10.21
CA GLY A 256 14.11 -10.88 -8.88
C GLY A 256 15.02 -10.42 -7.75
N GLU A 257 14.63 -10.68 -6.51
CA GLU A 257 15.43 -10.48 -5.30
C GLU A 257 16.01 -11.82 -4.82
N ARG A 258 17.31 -11.86 -4.53
CA ARG A 258 17.93 -13.02 -3.90
C ARG A 258 17.56 -13.02 -2.42
N PHE A 259 16.88 -14.08 -2.00
CA PHE A 259 16.54 -14.32 -0.61
C PHE A 259 16.99 -15.71 -0.21
N MET A 260 17.98 -15.78 0.68
CA MET A 260 18.73 -16.99 0.97
C MET A 260 19.32 -17.59 -0.32
N GLN A 261 19.04 -18.86 -0.62
CA GLN A 261 19.51 -19.54 -1.83
C GLN A 261 18.44 -19.55 -2.94
N ARG A 262 17.42 -18.70 -2.86
CA ARG A 262 16.34 -18.61 -3.84
C ARG A 262 16.25 -17.23 -4.45
N LEU A 263 15.49 -17.15 -5.53
CA LEU A 263 15.09 -15.92 -6.16
C LEU A 263 13.58 -15.74 -6.02
N LEU A 264 13.15 -14.58 -5.56
CA LEU A 264 11.75 -14.20 -5.47
C LEU A 264 11.45 -13.14 -6.53
N ASP A 265 10.35 -13.31 -7.27
CA ASP A 265 9.93 -12.34 -8.30
C ASP A 265 9.76 -10.93 -7.72
N SER A 266 9.18 -10.85 -6.52
CA SER A 266 9.09 -9.65 -5.71
C SER A 266 8.95 -10.00 -4.24
N GLN A 267 9.57 -9.20 -3.37
CA GLN A 267 9.49 -9.34 -1.92
C GLN A 267 9.01 -8.02 -1.30
N TYR A 268 8.08 -8.12 -0.34
CA TYR A 268 7.75 -7.00 0.54
C TYR A 268 8.85 -6.83 1.57
N ASN A 269 9.37 -5.61 1.65
CA ASN A 269 10.52 -5.24 2.44
C ASN A 269 10.19 -4.03 3.30
N GLY A 270 10.97 -3.86 4.37
CA GLY A 270 10.93 -2.64 5.13
C GLY A 270 12.09 -2.48 6.08
N VAL A 271 12.38 -1.24 6.45
CA VAL A 271 13.43 -0.82 7.37
C VAL A 271 12.92 0.32 8.24
N ASP A 272 13.24 0.28 9.53
CA ASP A 272 12.85 1.34 10.45
C ASP A 272 13.58 2.63 10.10
N VAL A 273 12.98 3.78 10.42
CA VAL A 273 13.60 5.09 10.19
C VAL A 273 14.93 5.19 10.96
N GLY A 274 15.99 5.59 10.26
CA GLY A 274 17.36 5.67 10.78
C GLY A 274 18.15 4.37 10.71
N ALA A 275 17.51 3.23 10.40
CA ALA A 275 18.19 1.95 10.19
C ALA A 275 18.46 1.70 8.70
N SER A 276 19.33 0.73 8.42
CA SER A 276 19.64 0.27 7.07
C SER A 276 19.36 -1.21 6.87
N ALA A 277 19.08 -1.59 5.62
CA ALA A 277 18.87 -2.96 5.21
C ALA A 277 19.51 -3.20 3.84
N GLU A 278 20.29 -4.27 3.71
CA GLU A 278 20.89 -4.67 2.43
C GLU A 278 19.95 -5.58 1.64
N ARG A 279 19.89 -5.35 0.33
CA ARG A 279 19.10 -6.13 -0.62
C ARG A 279 19.91 -6.49 -1.83
N THR A 280 19.81 -7.75 -2.25
CA THR A 280 20.51 -8.26 -3.43
C THR A 280 19.50 -8.49 -4.53
N VAL A 281 19.55 -7.68 -5.58
CA VAL A 281 18.57 -7.71 -6.66
C VAL A 281 19.28 -8.06 -7.96
N LEU A 282 18.62 -8.88 -8.78
CA LEU A 282 19.18 -9.46 -10.00
C LEU A 282 18.49 -8.89 -11.24
N TRP A 283 19.29 -8.41 -12.20
CA TRP A 283 18.82 -7.95 -13.51
C TRP A 283 19.49 -8.69 -14.65
N LEU A 284 18.80 -8.80 -15.78
CA LEU A 284 19.36 -9.19 -17.05
C LEU A 284 19.83 -7.95 -17.80
N VAL A 285 21.13 -7.86 -18.09
CA VAL A 285 21.77 -6.70 -18.73
C VAL A 285 22.65 -7.11 -19.92
N PRO A 286 22.84 -6.24 -20.93
CA PRO A 286 23.81 -6.49 -22.00
C PRO A 286 25.23 -6.69 -21.46
N GLU A 287 25.99 -7.60 -22.06
CA GLU A 287 27.39 -7.87 -21.69
C GLU A 287 28.27 -6.61 -21.73
N GLY A 288 28.06 -5.75 -22.72
CA GLY A 288 28.81 -4.50 -22.88
C GLY A 288 28.32 -3.33 -22.02
N LEU A 289 27.25 -3.47 -21.23
CA LEU A 289 26.73 -2.36 -20.45
C LEU A 289 27.69 -2.04 -19.29
N SER A 290 28.24 -0.83 -19.28
CA SER A 290 29.27 -0.41 -18.34
C SER A 290 28.72 0.33 -17.11
N GLU A 291 27.61 1.03 -17.27
CA GLU A 291 26.94 1.80 -16.22
C GLU A 291 25.44 1.75 -16.47
N ALA A 292 24.66 1.77 -15.39
CA ALA A 292 23.22 1.98 -15.44
C ALA A 292 22.76 2.89 -14.31
N ARG A 293 21.59 3.50 -14.48
CA ARG A 293 20.90 4.28 -13.46
C ARG A 293 19.96 3.37 -12.69
N LEU A 294 20.05 3.39 -11.36
CA LEU A 294 19.07 2.75 -10.48
C LEU A 294 17.97 3.77 -10.19
N LEU A 295 16.74 3.42 -10.51
CA LEU A 295 15.56 4.19 -10.17
C LEU A 295 14.73 3.48 -9.11
N PHE A 296 14.08 4.26 -8.26
CA PHE A 296 12.98 3.82 -7.41
C PHE A 296 11.71 4.55 -7.86
N GLY A 297 10.74 3.83 -8.43
CA GLY A 297 9.68 4.48 -9.21
C GLY A 297 10.26 5.21 -10.42
N GLU A 298 9.98 6.51 -10.55
CA GLU A 298 10.52 7.39 -11.60
C GLU A 298 11.81 8.13 -11.23
N THR A 299 12.24 8.04 -9.98
CA THR A 299 13.35 8.85 -9.48
C THR A 299 14.66 8.09 -9.58
N GLU A 300 15.67 8.67 -10.24
CA GLU A 300 17.05 8.17 -10.19
C GLU A 300 17.58 8.35 -8.77
N VAL A 301 17.89 7.23 -8.11
CA VAL A 301 18.37 7.20 -6.72
C VAL A 301 19.86 6.91 -6.63
N ALA A 302 20.44 6.25 -7.65
CA ALA A 302 21.86 5.99 -7.72
C ALA A 302 22.34 5.66 -9.14
N ARG A 303 23.65 5.59 -9.32
CA ARG A 303 24.31 4.99 -10.48
C ARG A 303 25.03 3.72 -10.11
N VAL A 304 24.95 2.72 -10.98
CA VAL A 304 25.52 1.38 -10.80
C VAL A 304 26.61 1.18 -11.83
N ALA A 305 27.86 1.06 -11.37
CA ALA A 305 29.00 0.74 -12.23
C ALA A 305 29.05 -0.77 -12.49
N LEU A 306 28.71 -1.19 -13.70
CA LEU A 306 28.66 -2.60 -14.11
C LEU A 306 29.98 -3.09 -14.72
N ALA A 307 30.77 -2.20 -15.32
CA ALA A 307 32.05 -2.57 -15.95
C ALA A 307 33.14 -2.99 -14.95
N GLY A 308 33.03 -2.59 -13.69
CA GLY A 308 34.01 -2.92 -12.66
C GLY A 308 33.93 -4.38 -12.17
N ALA A 309 32.82 -5.06 -12.42
CA ALA A 309 32.61 -6.45 -12.02
C ALA A 309 32.97 -7.41 -13.17
N PRO A 310 33.92 -8.34 -12.98
CA PRO A 310 34.23 -9.34 -14.00
C PRO A 310 33.02 -10.24 -14.26
N ILE A 311 32.88 -10.71 -15.50
CA ILE A 311 31.84 -11.67 -15.87
C ILE A 311 32.39 -13.08 -15.64
N THR A 312 31.74 -13.85 -14.76
CA THR A 312 32.02 -15.27 -14.52
C THR A 312 30.99 -16.17 -15.19
N GLU A 313 31.29 -17.46 -15.33
CA GLU A 313 30.33 -18.42 -15.88
C GLU A 313 29.17 -18.70 -14.90
N THR A 314 29.49 -18.83 -13.62
CA THR A 314 28.53 -19.05 -12.54
C THR A 314 28.69 -17.99 -11.45
N ASP A 315 27.63 -17.83 -10.67
CA ASP A 315 27.60 -16.99 -9.47
C ASP A 315 28.54 -17.47 -8.35
#